data_AF-A0A212F9W7-F1
#
_entry.id   AF-A0A212F9W7-F1
#
_cell.length_a   1.000
_cell.length_b   1.000
_cell.length_c   1.000
_cell.angle_alpha   90.00
_cell.angle_beta   90.00
_cell.angle_gamma   90.00
#
_symmetry.space_group_name_H-M   'P 1'
#
loop_
_entity.id
_entity.type
_entity.pdbx_description
1 polymer ?
#
loop_
_entity_poly.entity_id
_entity_poly.type
_entity_poly.pdbx_seq_one_letter_code
_entity_poly.pdbx_strand_id
1 'polypeptide(L)'
;MVYDVRSRSLDAIPTLRPRAPWPGAEHQTGIHALQINPSRTLLATGARNSCELAIYSLPTLDPVCVGEAHKDWILDMCWLDDEFLVTGSRDSRLALWRAPPSPLARPGPAAHQHYVAPVAVRECRAGQKVRALTFNAKWREIAALTLNGYIHVFSAHSFRQTLSRKLPSCQDLVCLATQESGIYAIGCKSYTLLLDCRTLQSVKKITSRYNGCGIRSASFRGDMLTIGTGLGLLMFYDLRAGKYLESNIHSSKIVTLKASRGYVFPDEEADGFNQGKYVPAIYTHCYDDSGTRIFTAGGPLPAPLVGNYAGLWQ
;
A
#
# COMPACT_ATOMS: atom_id res chain seq x y z
N MET A 1 6.35 6.84 -14.36
CA MET A 1 5.52 7.03 -15.58
C MET A 1 4.06 6.95 -15.16
N VAL A 2 3.20 7.68 -15.85
CA VAL A 2 1.74 7.61 -15.70
C VAL A 2 1.14 7.23 -17.05
N TYR A 3 0.20 6.30 -17.05
CA TYR A 3 -0.50 5.87 -18.26
C TYR A 3 -1.96 6.33 -18.20
N ASP A 4 -2.37 7.14 -19.15
CA ASP A 4 -3.75 7.56 -19.30
C ASP A 4 -4.52 6.46 -20.05
N VAL A 5 -5.48 5.83 -19.36
CA VAL A 5 -6.27 4.71 -19.90
C VAL A 5 -7.28 5.14 -20.97
N ARG A 6 -7.63 6.43 -21.06
CA ARG A 6 -8.57 6.98 -22.04
C ARG A 6 -7.86 7.37 -23.32
N SER A 7 -6.81 8.18 -23.22
CA SER A 7 -6.02 8.63 -24.38
C SER A 7 -5.00 7.59 -24.84
N ARG A 8 -4.67 6.61 -23.99
CA ARG A 8 -3.60 5.62 -24.18
C ARG A 8 -2.20 6.25 -24.30
N SER A 9 -2.01 7.45 -23.76
CA SER A 9 -0.72 8.13 -23.72
C SER A 9 0.07 7.77 -22.46
N LEU A 10 1.38 7.72 -22.60
CA LEU A 10 2.32 7.54 -21.50
C LEU A 10 3.04 8.87 -21.23
N ASP A 11 3.05 9.29 -19.98
CA ASP A 11 3.76 10.48 -19.54
C ASP A 11 4.85 10.15 -18.50
N ALA A 12 5.97 10.87 -18.59
CA ALA A 12 7.13 10.70 -17.75
C ALA A 12 7.16 11.76 -16.64
N ILE A 13 6.75 11.34 -15.45
CA ILE A 13 6.86 12.16 -14.25
C ILE A 13 8.33 12.40 -13.86
N PRO A 14 8.74 13.65 -13.58
CA PRO A 14 10.11 13.96 -13.16
C PRO A 14 10.48 13.23 -11.87
N THR A 15 11.55 12.43 -11.87
CA THR A 15 12.00 11.78 -10.64
C THR A 15 12.74 12.77 -9.75
N LEU A 16 12.16 13.07 -8.59
CA LEU A 16 12.79 13.92 -7.59
C LEU A 16 14.04 13.29 -6.96
N ARG A 17 15.06 14.12 -6.68
CA ARG A 17 16.38 13.69 -6.20
C ARG A 17 16.64 14.16 -4.76
N PRO A 18 17.40 13.39 -3.97
CA PRO A 18 17.85 13.84 -2.66
C PRO A 18 18.93 14.90 -2.69
N ARG A 19 19.14 15.48 -1.50
CA ARG A 19 20.25 16.37 -1.16
C ARG A 19 21.55 15.59 -1.01
N ALA A 20 21.51 14.41 -0.41
CA ALA A 20 22.68 13.56 -0.24
C ALA A 20 22.95 12.71 -1.51
N PRO A 21 24.22 12.54 -1.93
CA PRO A 21 24.56 11.64 -3.02
C PRO A 21 24.10 10.21 -2.71
N TRP A 22 23.42 9.59 -3.69
CA TRP A 22 22.89 8.24 -3.61
C TRP A 22 24.02 7.19 -3.65
N PRO A 23 24.03 6.15 -2.77
CA PRO A 23 25.11 5.15 -2.71
C PRO A 23 25.15 4.14 -3.88
N GLY A 24 24.34 4.29 -4.94
CA GLY A 24 24.46 3.52 -6.19
C GLY A 24 23.23 2.70 -6.58
N ALA A 25 23.13 2.28 -7.84
CA ALA A 25 21.95 1.63 -8.43
C ALA A 25 21.53 0.33 -7.73
N GLU A 26 22.46 -0.38 -7.08
CA GLU A 26 22.21 -1.67 -6.41
C GLU A 26 21.29 -1.58 -5.19
N HIS A 27 21.01 -0.36 -4.69
CA HIS A 27 20.10 -0.13 -3.58
C HIS A 27 18.69 0.34 -4.03
N GLN A 28 18.47 0.47 -5.35
CA GLN A 28 17.21 0.96 -5.92
C GLN A 28 16.22 -0.20 -6.07
N THR A 29 15.13 -0.19 -5.29
CA THR A 29 14.12 -1.27 -5.30
C THR A 29 12.75 -0.82 -5.81
N GLY A 30 12.69 0.35 -6.43
CA GLY A 30 11.47 0.93 -6.98
C GLY A 30 10.60 1.62 -5.92
N ILE A 31 9.38 1.91 -6.32
CA ILE A 31 8.37 2.58 -5.48
C ILE A 31 7.48 1.49 -4.86
N HIS A 32 7.44 1.45 -3.53
CA HIS A 32 6.64 0.47 -2.78
C HIS A 32 5.24 0.97 -2.42
N ALA A 33 5.06 2.29 -2.36
CA ALA A 33 3.79 2.92 -2.01
C ALA A 33 3.62 4.27 -2.68
N LEU A 34 2.36 4.59 -2.99
CA LEU A 34 1.92 5.88 -3.49
C LEU A 34 0.50 6.14 -2.98
N GLN A 35 0.18 7.39 -2.68
CA GLN A 35 -1.13 7.80 -2.18
C GLN A 35 -1.50 9.20 -2.66
N ILE A 36 -2.77 9.37 -3.03
CA ILE A 36 -3.36 10.67 -3.34
C ILE A 36 -3.98 11.23 -2.06
N ASN A 37 -3.82 12.54 -1.81
CA ASN A 37 -4.44 13.18 -0.65
C ASN A 37 -5.99 13.26 -0.80
N PRO A 38 -6.75 13.50 0.29
CA PRO A 38 -8.21 13.51 0.25
C PRO A 38 -8.84 14.44 -0.79
N SER A 39 -8.31 15.66 -0.94
CA SER A 39 -8.76 16.65 -1.93
C SER A 39 -8.32 16.35 -3.37
N ARG A 40 -7.49 15.32 -3.57
CA ARG A 40 -6.94 14.91 -4.88
C ARG A 40 -6.10 15.98 -5.57
N THR A 41 -5.43 16.80 -4.78
CA THR A 41 -4.56 17.89 -5.25
C THR A 41 -3.08 17.53 -5.17
N LEU A 42 -2.70 16.49 -4.41
CA LEU A 42 -1.33 16.05 -4.22
C LEU A 42 -1.17 14.54 -4.37
N LEU A 43 -0.05 14.12 -4.95
CA LEU A 43 0.40 12.73 -5.02
C LEU A 43 1.68 12.58 -4.19
N ALA A 44 1.64 11.71 -3.19
CA ALA A 44 2.82 11.26 -2.46
C ALA A 44 3.30 9.91 -3.00
N THR A 45 4.61 9.74 -3.10
CA THR A 45 5.28 8.53 -3.60
C THR A 45 6.71 8.46 -3.06
N GLY A 46 7.42 7.36 -3.34
CA GLY A 46 8.89 7.32 -3.18
C GLY A 46 9.60 8.22 -4.19
N ALA A 47 10.69 8.88 -3.76
CA ALA A 47 11.57 9.63 -4.65
C ALA A 47 12.49 8.69 -5.47
N ARG A 48 13.58 9.21 -6.05
CA ARG A 48 14.59 8.36 -6.72
C ARG A 48 15.16 7.27 -5.80
N ASN A 49 15.34 7.63 -4.53
CA ASN A 49 15.69 6.74 -3.45
C ASN A 49 14.40 6.26 -2.76
N SER A 50 14.22 4.95 -2.63
CA SER A 50 13.06 4.35 -1.97
C SER A 50 12.93 4.69 -0.47
N CYS A 51 13.95 5.29 0.16
CA CYS A 51 13.92 5.79 1.54
C CYS A 51 13.32 7.20 1.67
N GLU A 52 13.03 7.87 0.56
CA GLU A 52 12.68 9.28 0.53
C GLU A 52 11.27 9.53 0.03
N LEU A 53 10.63 10.55 0.58
CA LEU A 53 9.31 11.01 0.17
C LEU A 53 9.44 11.98 -1.01
N ALA A 54 8.60 11.80 -2.02
CA ALA A 54 8.38 12.77 -3.09
C ALA A 54 6.90 13.17 -3.13
N ILE A 55 6.63 14.47 -3.27
CA ILE A 55 5.28 15.01 -3.44
C ILE A 55 5.20 15.75 -4.78
N TYR A 56 4.13 15.49 -5.52
CA TYR A 56 3.78 16.14 -6.78
C TYR A 56 2.39 16.77 -6.68
N SER A 57 2.16 17.84 -7.44
CA SER A 57 0.84 18.45 -7.57
C SER A 57 -0.01 17.70 -8.59
N LEU A 58 -1.31 17.61 -8.38
CA LEU A 58 -2.25 17.03 -9.34
C LEU A 58 -3.10 18.15 -9.97
N PRO A 59 -3.49 18.01 -11.25
CA PRO A 59 -3.23 16.87 -12.13
C PRO A 59 -1.92 16.96 -12.93
N THR A 60 -1.20 18.08 -12.87
CA THR A 60 -0.03 18.37 -13.73
C THR A 60 1.19 17.53 -13.41
N LEU A 61 1.25 16.93 -12.21
CA LEU A 61 2.39 16.18 -11.70
C LEU A 61 3.65 17.02 -11.57
N ASP A 62 3.49 18.35 -11.40
CA ASP A 62 4.62 19.23 -11.15
C ASP A 62 5.23 18.89 -9.78
N PRO A 63 6.56 18.80 -9.67
CA PRO A 63 7.25 18.50 -8.43
C PRO A 63 6.99 19.56 -7.35
N VAL A 64 6.59 19.12 -6.15
CA VAL A 64 6.32 19.99 -5.00
C VAL A 64 7.48 19.97 -4.02
N CYS A 65 7.82 18.80 -3.46
CA CYS A 65 8.93 18.69 -2.50
C CYS A 65 9.50 17.28 -2.35
N VAL A 66 10.69 17.19 -1.74
CA VAL A 66 11.36 15.96 -1.31
C VAL A 66 11.54 15.96 0.20
N GLY A 67 11.26 14.82 0.85
CA GLY A 67 11.43 14.62 2.28
C GLY A 67 12.44 13.52 2.60
N GLU A 68 13.40 13.82 3.48
CA GLU A 68 14.45 12.89 3.93
C GLU A 68 14.34 12.64 5.44
N ALA A 69 14.15 11.37 5.83
CA ALA A 69 14.06 10.98 7.24
C ALA A 69 14.48 9.53 7.51
N HIS A 70 14.16 8.62 6.58
CA HIS A 70 14.36 7.19 6.78
C HIS A 70 15.75 6.73 6.36
N LYS A 71 16.23 5.68 7.02
CA LYS A 71 17.52 5.03 6.72
C LYS A 71 17.37 3.75 5.90
N ASP A 72 16.13 3.38 5.58
CA ASP A 72 15.77 2.19 4.83
C ASP A 72 14.44 2.47 4.07
N TRP A 73 14.01 1.55 3.23
CA TRP A 73 12.90 1.77 2.29
C TRP A 73 11.59 2.11 3.00
N ILE A 74 10.92 3.13 2.48
CA ILE A 74 9.51 3.40 2.73
C ILE A 74 8.72 2.28 2.07
N LEU A 75 7.96 1.53 2.87
CA LEU A 75 7.14 0.43 2.38
C LEU A 75 5.65 0.79 2.30
N ASP A 76 5.22 1.80 3.06
CA ASP A 76 3.85 2.28 3.02
C ASP A 76 3.72 3.74 3.48
N MET A 77 2.60 4.38 3.13
CA MET A 77 2.28 5.74 3.52
C MET A 77 0.76 5.95 3.61
N CYS A 78 0.33 6.93 4.40
CA CYS A 78 -1.07 7.34 4.46
C CYS A 78 -1.20 8.85 4.71
N TRP A 79 -2.14 9.50 4.03
CA TRP A 79 -2.53 10.87 4.33
C TRP A 79 -3.45 10.91 5.55
N LEU A 80 -3.22 11.88 6.42
CA LEU A 80 -4.06 12.17 7.59
C LEU A 80 -5.14 13.20 7.23
N ASP A 81 -4.79 14.13 6.35
CA ASP A 81 -5.63 15.16 5.76
C ASP A 81 -4.95 15.67 4.47
N ASP A 82 -5.28 16.87 4.01
CA ASP A 82 -4.70 17.46 2.79
C ASP A 82 -3.28 18.03 2.95
N GLU A 83 -2.81 18.20 4.19
CA GLU A 83 -1.50 18.75 4.52
C GLU A 83 -0.56 17.71 5.15
N PHE A 84 -1.08 16.80 5.97
CA PHE A 84 -0.27 15.89 6.77
C PHE A 84 -0.31 14.48 6.21
N LEU A 85 0.86 13.84 6.15
CA LEU A 85 1.00 12.44 5.80
C LEU A 85 2.03 11.74 6.68
N VAL A 86 1.92 10.41 6.76
CA VAL A 86 2.84 9.56 7.50
C VAL A 86 3.44 8.52 6.56
N THR A 87 4.76 8.37 6.62
CA THR A 87 5.50 7.29 5.95
C THR A 87 5.98 6.26 6.97
N GLY A 88 6.00 4.99 6.57
CA GLY A 88 6.47 3.87 7.38
C GLY A 88 7.55 3.10 6.64
N SER A 89 8.65 2.80 7.33
CA SER A 89 9.85 2.24 6.69
C SER A 89 10.40 1.00 7.38
N ARG A 90 11.21 0.25 6.63
CA ARG A 90 11.98 -0.90 7.15
C ARG A 90 12.96 -0.53 8.27
N ASP A 91 13.32 0.74 8.41
CA ASP A 91 14.12 1.22 9.56
C ASP A 91 13.36 1.19 10.89
N SER A 92 12.14 0.64 10.91
CA SER A 92 11.26 0.47 12.07
C SER A 92 10.67 1.78 12.60
N ARG A 93 10.70 2.84 11.78
CA ARG A 93 10.22 4.17 12.15
C ARG A 93 9.07 4.65 11.25
N LEU A 94 8.29 5.54 11.83
CA LEU A 94 7.30 6.38 11.18
C LEU A 94 7.84 7.81 11.11
N ALA A 95 7.60 8.50 10.00
CA ALA A 95 7.85 9.94 9.88
C ALA A 95 6.55 10.66 9.53
N LEU A 96 6.24 11.71 10.29
CA LEU A 96 5.14 12.64 10.04
C LEU A 96 5.68 13.81 9.23
N TRP A 97 4.97 14.14 8.16
CA TRP A 97 5.33 15.21 7.24
C TRP A 97 4.19 16.22 7.16
N ARG A 98 4.55 17.47 6.86
CA ARG A 98 3.60 18.49 6.44
C ARG A 98 3.95 18.90 5.02
N ALA A 99 3.12 18.52 4.06
CA ALA A 99 3.22 18.96 2.69
C ALA A 99 3.06 20.48 2.63
N PRO A 100 3.90 21.19 1.85
CA PRO A 100 3.66 22.59 1.60
C PRO A 100 2.37 22.77 0.78
N PRO A 101 1.68 23.91 0.90
CA PRO A 101 0.53 24.20 0.07
C PRO A 101 0.92 24.15 -1.42
N SER A 102 -0.03 23.72 -2.26
CA SER A 102 0.21 23.55 -3.69
C SER A 102 0.84 24.80 -4.32
N PRO A 103 1.87 24.66 -5.17
CA PRO A 103 2.60 25.77 -5.79
C PRO A 103 1.74 26.68 -6.67
N LEU A 104 0.47 26.33 -6.96
CA LEU A 104 -0.52 27.26 -7.53
C LEU A 104 -0.67 28.56 -6.72
N ALA A 105 -0.22 28.57 -5.45
CA ALA A 105 -0.22 29.75 -4.58
C ALA A 105 1.07 30.60 -4.65
N ARG A 106 2.11 30.23 -5.41
CA ARG A 106 3.39 30.99 -5.45
C ARG A 106 3.83 31.30 -6.89
N PRO A 107 3.79 32.57 -7.32
CA PRO A 107 4.42 33.00 -8.56
C PRO A 107 5.94 33.05 -8.39
N GLY A 108 6.68 32.16 -9.07
CA GLY A 108 8.14 32.20 -9.12
C GLY A 108 8.72 31.10 -10.02
N PRO A 109 9.91 31.28 -10.61
CA PRO A 109 10.48 30.31 -11.54
C PRO A 109 10.77 28.98 -10.82
N ALA A 110 10.28 27.89 -11.43
CA ALA A 110 10.52 26.51 -11.00
C ALA A 110 12.01 26.17 -11.16
N ALA A 111 12.82 26.40 -10.13
CA ALA A 111 14.27 26.18 -10.24
C ALA A 111 14.88 25.31 -9.14
N HIS A 112 14.22 25.08 -8.00
CA HIS A 112 14.83 24.30 -6.92
C HIS A 112 13.83 23.33 -6.27
N GLN A 113 14.21 22.06 -6.18
CA GLN A 113 13.49 21.04 -5.41
C GLN A 113 13.35 21.54 -3.96
N HIS A 114 12.12 21.74 -3.50
CA HIS A 114 11.89 22.14 -2.12
C HIS A 114 12.09 20.95 -1.21
N TYR A 115 12.92 21.12 -0.19
CA TYR A 115 13.15 20.09 0.83
C TYR A 115 12.23 20.34 2.02
N VAL A 116 11.61 19.26 2.50
CA VAL A 116 10.80 19.27 3.72
C VAL A 116 11.44 18.35 4.76
N ALA A 117 11.62 18.87 5.97
CA ALA A 117 12.03 18.06 7.11
C ALA A 117 10.80 17.38 7.73
N PRO A 118 10.95 16.16 8.32
CA PRO A 118 9.84 15.55 9.03
C PRO A 118 9.45 16.42 10.24
N VAL A 119 8.14 16.60 10.45
CA VAL A 119 7.59 17.24 11.65
C VAL A 119 7.97 16.44 12.90
N ALA A 120 7.92 15.11 12.78
CA ALA A 120 8.35 14.21 13.83
C ALA A 120 8.72 12.84 13.27
N VAL A 121 9.66 12.17 13.94
CA VAL A 121 9.99 10.75 13.68
C VAL A 121 9.73 9.95 14.96
N ARG A 122 9.13 8.77 14.81
CA ARG A 122 8.81 7.86 15.92
C ARG A 122 9.17 6.44 15.58
N GLU A 123 9.73 5.73 16.54
CA GLU A 123 9.99 4.30 16.43
C GLU A 123 8.77 3.50 16.87
N CYS A 124 8.47 2.42 16.15
CA CYS A 124 7.51 1.41 16.58
C CYS A 124 8.15 0.56 17.69
N ARG A 125 7.80 0.81 18.96
CA ARG A 125 8.47 0.16 20.10
C ARG A 125 8.28 -1.36 20.02
N ALA A 126 9.40 -2.10 20.08
CA ALA A 126 9.46 -3.56 19.90
C ALA A 126 9.07 -4.06 18.50
N GLY A 127 8.75 -3.16 17.56
CA GLY A 127 8.47 -3.48 16.16
C GLY A 127 9.77 -3.58 15.34
N GLN A 128 9.76 -4.42 14.31
CA GLN A 128 10.86 -4.52 13.35
C GLN A 128 10.31 -4.38 11.94
N LYS A 129 10.85 -3.43 11.19
CA LYS A 129 10.50 -3.12 9.79
C LYS A 129 9.00 -2.85 9.63
N VAL A 130 8.62 -1.58 9.53
CA VAL A 130 7.23 -1.22 9.23
C VAL A 130 6.90 -1.70 7.81
N ARG A 131 5.82 -2.46 7.68
CA ARG A 131 5.41 -3.12 6.44
C ARG A 131 4.20 -2.47 5.79
N ALA A 132 3.23 -2.07 6.58
CA ALA A 132 1.97 -1.50 6.12
C ALA A 132 1.45 -0.47 7.12
N LEU A 133 0.75 0.55 6.61
CA LEU A 133 0.15 1.65 7.36
C LEU A 133 -1.30 1.86 6.94
N THR A 134 -2.12 2.33 7.87
CA THR A 134 -3.45 2.85 7.54
C THR A 134 -3.85 3.94 8.52
N PHE A 135 -4.67 4.88 8.05
CA PHE A 135 -5.22 5.96 8.87
C PHE A 135 -6.71 5.75 9.12
N ASN A 136 -7.08 5.62 10.38
CA ASN A 136 -8.46 5.53 10.81
C ASN A 136 -8.97 6.93 11.17
N ALA A 137 -9.66 7.56 10.22
CA ALA A 137 -10.13 8.94 10.34
C ALA A 137 -11.12 9.14 11.50
N LYS A 138 -12.02 8.17 11.73
CA LYS A 138 -13.04 8.25 12.79
C LYS A 138 -12.44 8.40 14.18
N TRP A 139 -11.36 7.67 14.45
CA TRP A 139 -10.67 7.69 15.74
C TRP A 139 -9.39 8.53 15.74
N ARG A 140 -9.06 9.13 14.59
CA ARG A 140 -7.85 9.93 14.35
C ARG A 140 -6.59 9.19 14.83
N GLU A 141 -6.42 7.97 14.35
CA GLU A 141 -5.32 7.10 14.74
C GLU A 141 -4.65 6.46 13.52
N ILE A 142 -3.35 6.21 13.63
CA ILE A 142 -2.53 5.58 12.61
C ILE A 142 -2.20 4.19 13.11
N ALA A 143 -2.57 3.16 12.35
CA ALA A 143 -2.17 1.79 12.62
C ALA A 143 -0.99 1.40 11.73
N ALA A 144 0.02 0.78 12.34
CA ALA A 144 1.23 0.34 11.69
C ALA A 144 1.51 -1.14 11.96
N LEU A 145 1.73 -1.91 10.90
CA LEU A 145 2.05 -3.32 10.95
C LEU A 145 3.56 -3.53 10.77
N THR A 146 4.19 -4.35 11.61
CA THR A 146 5.63 -4.67 11.50
C THR A 146 5.88 -6.16 11.23
N LEU A 147 6.99 -6.47 10.57
CA LEU A 147 7.29 -7.82 10.09
C LEU A 147 7.49 -8.85 11.21
N ASN A 148 7.84 -8.42 12.42
CA ASN A 148 7.97 -9.29 13.58
C ASN A 148 6.64 -9.59 14.30
N GLY A 149 5.50 -9.31 13.65
CA GLY A 149 4.21 -9.74 14.16
C GLY A 149 3.53 -8.72 15.08
N TYR A 150 3.88 -7.44 15.04
CA TYR A 150 3.20 -6.43 15.86
C TYR A 150 2.28 -5.55 15.02
N ILE A 151 1.18 -5.14 15.63
CA ILE A 151 0.43 -3.96 15.23
C ILE A 151 0.59 -2.88 16.30
N HIS A 152 0.88 -1.67 15.86
CA HIS A 152 1.04 -0.48 16.70
C HIS A 152 -0.01 0.55 16.31
N VAL A 153 -0.54 1.27 17.29
CA VAL A 153 -1.48 2.37 17.06
C VAL A 153 -0.86 3.65 17.59
N PHE A 154 -0.94 4.73 16.82
CA PHE A 154 -0.47 6.06 17.18
C PHE A 154 -1.63 7.05 17.11
N SER A 155 -1.72 7.96 18.08
CA SER A 155 -2.62 9.11 17.97
C SER A 155 -2.13 10.02 16.84
N ALA A 156 -3.01 10.36 15.90
CA ALA A 156 -2.68 11.31 14.83
C ALA A 156 -2.50 12.74 15.37
N HIS A 157 -3.11 13.07 16.51
CA HIS A 157 -2.98 14.40 17.11
C HIS A 157 -1.62 14.60 17.77
N SER A 158 -1.17 13.66 18.60
CA SER A 158 0.09 13.80 19.35
C SER A 158 1.28 13.09 18.71
N PHE A 159 1.05 12.27 17.68
CA PHE A 159 2.03 11.36 17.07
C PHE A 159 2.81 10.55 18.12
N ARG A 160 2.06 9.94 19.06
CA ARG A 160 2.58 9.06 20.12
C ARG A 160 1.89 7.71 20.03
N GLN A 161 2.67 6.65 20.27
CA GLN A 161 2.16 5.29 20.30
C GLN A 161 1.20 5.13 21.50
N THR A 162 -0.06 4.80 21.22
CA THR A 162 -1.12 4.60 22.22
C THR A 162 -1.30 3.13 22.56
N LEU A 163 -1.25 2.25 21.56
CA LEU A 163 -1.39 0.80 21.72
C LEU A 163 -0.31 0.05 20.94
N SER A 164 0.02 -1.15 21.40
CA SER A 164 0.87 -2.09 20.68
C SER A 164 0.50 -3.50 21.09
N ARG A 165 0.44 -4.41 20.12
CA ARG A 165 0.12 -5.81 20.39
C ARG A 165 0.88 -6.74 19.46
N LYS A 166 1.47 -7.79 20.04
CA LYS A 166 1.99 -8.93 19.28
C LYS A 166 0.84 -9.83 18.84
N LEU A 167 0.77 -10.09 17.55
CA LEU A 167 -0.24 -10.91 16.89
C LEU A 167 0.21 -12.38 16.94
N PRO A 168 -0.50 -13.25 17.69
CA PRO A 168 -0.11 -14.66 17.78
C PRO A 168 -0.29 -15.36 16.45
N SER A 169 0.66 -16.25 16.10
CA SER A 169 0.57 -17.15 14.95
C SER A 169 0.32 -16.46 13.60
N CYS A 170 0.70 -15.18 13.48
CA CYS A 170 0.70 -14.43 12.23
C CYS A 170 2.05 -14.61 11.53
N GLN A 171 1.99 -15.02 10.26
CA GLN A 171 3.15 -15.22 9.40
C GLN A 171 2.90 -14.48 8.09
N ASP A 172 3.98 -14.02 7.45
CA ASP A 172 3.97 -13.25 6.21
C ASP A 172 2.91 -12.14 6.25
N LEU A 173 3.09 -11.21 7.18
CA LEU A 173 2.30 -10.00 7.27
C LEU A 173 2.62 -9.10 6.08
N VAL A 174 1.63 -8.81 5.23
CA VAL A 174 1.87 -8.09 3.97
C VAL A 174 1.08 -6.79 3.86
N CYS A 175 -0.20 -6.78 4.21
CA CYS A 175 -1.07 -5.62 4.03
C CYS A 175 -1.93 -5.35 5.27
N LEU A 176 -2.39 -4.11 5.39
CA LEU A 176 -3.26 -3.60 6.45
C LEU A 176 -4.33 -2.71 5.83
N ALA A 177 -5.59 -2.88 6.23
CA ALA A 177 -6.69 -2.03 5.80
C ALA A 177 -7.56 -1.65 7.00
N THR A 178 -8.10 -0.43 6.98
CA THR A 178 -9.05 0.05 7.99
C THR A 178 -10.46 0.11 7.42
N GLN A 179 -11.43 -0.24 8.24
CA GLN A 179 -12.85 -0.09 7.97
C GLN A 179 -13.41 1.01 8.88
N GLU A 180 -14.33 1.83 8.36
CA GLU A 180 -14.81 3.07 9.01
C GLU A 180 -15.48 2.86 10.38
N SER A 181 -16.08 1.70 10.63
CA SER A 181 -16.71 1.37 11.92
C SER A 181 -15.68 1.01 13.01
N GLY A 182 -14.43 0.74 12.64
CA GLY A 182 -13.33 0.48 13.58
C GLY A 182 -12.78 -0.95 13.54
N ILE A 183 -12.71 -1.56 12.36
CA ILE A 183 -12.07 -2.87 12.17
C ILE A 183 -10.80 -2.70 11.36
N TYR A 184 -9.73 -3.39 11.77
CA TYR A 184 -8.53 -3.57 10.96
C TYR A 184 -8.53 -4.95 10.31
N ALA A 185 -8.27 -5.02 9.01
CA ALA A 185 -7.98 -6.25 8.30
C ALA A 185 -6.49 -6.37 8.02
N ILE A 186 -5.90 -7.50 8.40
CA ILE A 186 -4.49 -7.80 8.22
C ILE A 186 -4.33 -9.00 7.31
N GLY A 187 -3.58 -8.83 6.21
CA GLY A 187 -3.25 -9.92 5.31
C GLY A 187 -2.08 -10.76 5.83
N CYS A 188 -2.34 -12.05 6.05
CA CYS A 188 -1.35 -13.04 6.47
C CYS A 188 -1.07 -14.06 5.35
N LYS A 189 -0.15 -14.99 5.61
CA LYS A 189 0.23 -16.09 4.70
C LYS A 189 -0.93 -16.94 4.14
N SER A 190 -2.04 -17.10 4.87
CA SER A 190 -3.14 -17.98 4.43
C SER A 190 -4.54 -17.52 4.85
N TYR A 191 -4.64 -16.37 5.51
CA TYR A 191 -5.90 -15.84 6.03
C TYR A 191 -5.83 -14.33 6.16
N THR A 192 -7.00 -13.70 6.31
CA THR A 192 -7.12 -12.31 6.74
C THR A 192 -7.57 -12.29 8.19
N LEU A 193 -6.85 -11.56 9.05
CA LEU A 193 -7.21 -11.38 10.45
C LEU A 193 -7.97 -10.07 10.61
N LEU A 194 -9.17 -10.13 11.21
CA LEU A 194 -9.94 -8.95 11.60
C LEU A 194 -9.67 -8.64 13.07
N LEU A 195 -9.29 -7.40 13.36
CA LEU A 195 -9.09 -6.88 14.71
C LEU A 195 -10.04 -5.73 14.99
N ASP A 196 -10.49 -5.62 16.24
CA ASP A 196 -11.13 -4.41 16.74
C ASP A 196 -10.06 -3.32 16.96
N CYS A 197 -10.24 -2.13 16.38
CA CYS A 197 -9.22 -1.07 16.41
C CYS A 197 -8.90 -0.55 17.82
N ARG A 198 -9.90 -0.53 18.71
CA ARG A 198 -9.79 0.04 20.05
C ARG A 198 -9.06 -0.88 21.02
N THR A 199 -9.22 -2.19 20.86
CA THR A 199 -8.70 -3.21 21.78
C THR A 199 -7.60 -4.07 21.17
N LEU A 200 -7.45 -4.04 19.84
CA LEU A 200 -6.60 -4.92 19.04
C LEU A 200 -6.89 -6.41 19.29
N GLN A 201 -8.08 -6.75 19.80
CA GLN A 201 -8.51 -8.13 19.98
C GLN A 201 -8.93 -8.71 18.63
N SER A 202 -8.66 -10.00 18.44
CA SER A 202 -9.10 -10.73 17.25
C SER A 202 -10.62 -10.84 17.26
N VAL A 203 -11.25 -10.29 16.22
CA VAL A 203 -12.69 -10.42 15.97
C VAL A 203 -12.97 -11.67 15.16
N LYS A 204 -12.21 -11.89 14.07
CA LYS A 204 -12.44 -13.03 13.17
C LYS A 204 -11.19 -13.38 12.39
N LYS A 205 -11.01 -14.67 12.13
CA LYS A 205 -10.02 -15.19 11.18
C LYS A 205 -10.75 -15.66 9.92
N ILE A 206 -10.51 -14.97 8.80
CA ILE A 206 -11.09 -15.30 7.49
C ILE A 206 -10.08 -16.15 6.73
N THR A 207 -10.27 -17.47 6.74
CA THR A 207 -9.40 -18.40 6.02
C THR A 207 -9.70 -18.38 4.52
N SER A 208 -8.65 -18.36 3.68
CA SER A 208 -8.84 -18.51 2.23
C SER A 208 -9.37 -19.91 1.89
N ARG A 209 -10.25 -20.00 0.90
CA ARG A 209 -10.72 -21.28 0.35
C ARG A 209 -9.68 -21.97 -0.54
N TYR A 210 -8.59 -21.28 -0.88
CA TYR A 210 -7.55 -21.77 -1.75
C TYR A 210 -6.27 -22.09 -0.95
N ASN A 211 -5.71 -23.28 -1.16
CA ASN A 211 -4.43 -23.66 -0.55
C ASN A 211 -3.28 -22.81 -1.12
N GLY A 212 -2.31 -22.44 -0.27
CA GLY A 212 -1.17 -21.60 -0.67
C GLY A 212 -1.52 -20.15 -0.98
N CYS A 213 -2.75 -19.70 -0.65
CA CYS A 213 -3.26 -18.39 -0.96
C CYS A 213 -2.77 -17.32 0.03
N GLY A 214 -1.55 -16.81 -0.19
CA GLY A 214 -1.03 -15.63 0.51
C GLY A 214 -1.90 -14.40 0.28
N ILE A 215 -2.27 -13.69 1.34
CA ILE A 215 -2.94 -12.40 1.21
C ILE A 215 -1.88 -11.33 0.92
N ARG A 216 -2.16 -10.45 -0.06
CA ARG A 216 -1.17 -9.50 -0.59
C ARG A 216 -1.67 -8.06 -0.63
N SER A 217 -2.97 -7.87 -0.79
CA SER A 217 -3.62 -6.57 -0.68
C SER A 217 -4.99 -6.72 -0.05
N ALA A 218 -5.44 -5.70 0.67
CA ALA A 218 -6.76 -5.65 1.28
C ALA A 218 -7.29 -4.22 1.21
N SER A 219 -8.58 -4.07 0.97
CA SER A 219 -9.27 -2.78 1.10
C SER A 219 -10.72 -2.98 1.53
N PHE A 220 -11.28 -1.97 2.20
CA PHE A 220 -12.68 -1.94 2.55
C PHE A 220 -13.44 -0.96 1.66
N ARG A 221 -14.68 -1.33 1.33
CA ARG A 221 -15.68 -0.41 0.82
C ARG A 221 -16.99 -0.68 1.57
N GLY A 222 -17.29 0.19 2.55
CA GLY A 222 -18.33 -0.09 3.55
C GLY A 222 -18.03 -1.39 4.30
N ASP A 223 -18.96 -2.35 4.24
CA ASP A 223 -18.82 -3.66 4.90
C ASP A 223 -18.31 -4.76 3.96
N MET A 224 -17.87 -4.40 2.75
CA MET A 224 -17.22 -5.30 1.82
C MET A 224 -15.71 -5.24 1.97
N LEU A 225 -15.09 -6.35 2.36
CA LEU A 225 -13.64 -6.52 2.35
C LEU A 225 -13.22 -7.17 1.04
N THR A 226 -12.40 -6.46 0.27
CA THR A 226 -11.79 -6.96 -0.96
C THR A 226 -10.38 -7.45 -0.67
N ILE A 227 -10.06 -8.66 -1.11
CA ILE A 227 -8.82 -9.38 -0.78
C ILE A 227 -8.10 -9.76 -2.07
N GLY A 228 -6.93 -9.18 -2.31
CA GLY A 228 -6.00 -9.58 -3.37
C GLY A 228 -4.99 -10.60 -2.86
N THR A 229 -4.68 -11.59 -3.70
CA THR A 229 -3.94 -12.78 -3.29
C THR A 229 -2.69 -13.03 -4.12
N GLY A 230 -1.79 -13.88 -3.60
CA GLY A 230 -0.61 -14.38 -4.30
C GLY A 230 -0.93 -15.35 -5.45
N LEU A 231 -2.19 -15.72 -5.64
CA LEU A 231 -2.66 -16.62 -6.71
C LEU A 231 -3.37 -15.86 -7.84
N GLY A 232 -3.24 -14.54 -7.91
CA GLY A 232 -3.91 -13.73 -8.93
C GLY A 232 -5.42 -13.67 -8.78
N LEU A 233 -5.95 -13.92 -7.58
CA LEU A 233 -7.39 -13.83 -7.29
C LEU A 233 -7.70 -12.59 -6.46
N LEU A 234 -8.76 -11.88 -6.85
CA LEU A 234 -9.53 -11.01 -5.98
C LEU A 234 -10.70 -11.80 -5.41
N MET A 235 -10.90 -11.71 -4.10
CA MET A 235 -12.02 -12.31 -3.37
C MET A 235 -12.77 -11.22 -2.61
N PHE A 236 -14.07 -11.41 -2.41
CA PHE A 236 -14.95 -10.42 -1.76
C PHE A 236 -15.61 -11.04 -0.54
N TYR A 237 -15.44 -10.43 0.61
CA TYR A 237 -15.94 -10.91 1.88
C TYR A 237 -16.90 -9.89 2.49
N ASP A 238 -18.15 -10.29 2.70
CA ASP A 238 -19.17 -9.46 3.31
C ASP A 238 -19.09 -9.61 4.84
N LEU A 239 -18.78 -8.52 5.53
CA LEU A 239 -18.64 -8.50 6.99
C LEU A 239 -19.98 -8.70 7.70
N ARG A 240 -21.08 -8.19 7.12
CA ARG A 240 -22.43 -8.33 7.70
C ARG A 240 -22.93 -9.76 7.58
N ALA A 241 -22.78 -10.36 6.40
CA ALA A 241 -23.16 -11.74 6.16
C ALA A 241 -22.16 -12.74 6.77
N GLY A 242 -20.93 -12.30 7.05
CA GLY A 242 -19.89 -13.13 7.66
C GLY A 242 -19.38 -14.23 6.73
N LYS A 243 -19.49 -14.06 5.40
CA LYS A 243 -19.08 -15.02 4.38
C LYS A 243 -18.54 -14.34 3.12
N TYR A 244 -17.87 -15.13 2.28
CA TYR A 244 -17.50 -14.69 0.93
C TYR A 244 -18.75 -14.51 0.07
N LEU A 245 -18.68 -13.59 -0.90
CA LEU A 245 -19.71 -13.51 -1.93
C LEU A 245 -19.75 -14.82 -2.73
N GLU A 246 -20.96 -15.33 -2.95
CA GLU A 246 -21.23 -16.59 -3.63
C GLU A 246 -21.98 -16.32 -4.94
N SER A 247 -21.79 -17.18 -5.94
CA SER A 247 -22.51 -17.05 -7.20
C SER A 247 -23.98 -17.45 -7.03
N ASN A 248 -24.88 -16.64 -7.58
CA ASN A 248 -26.31 -16.97 -7.64
C ASN A 248 -26.62 -18.21 -8.50
N ILE A 249 -25.71 -18.59 -9.40
CA ILE A 249 -25.86 -19.76 -10.29
C ILE A 249 -25.32 -21.02 -9.61
N HIS A 250 -24.21 -20.89 -8.86
CA HIS A 250 -23.58 -21.98 -8.13
C HIS A 250 -23.31 -21.51 -6.71
N SER A 251 -24.27 -21.72 -5.81
CA SER A 251 -24.22 -21.23 -4.41
C SER A 251 -23.02 -21.73 -3.62
N SER A 252 -22.36 -22.81 -4.05
CA SER A 252 -21.13 -23.33 -3.45
C SER A 252 -19.84 -22.65 -3.94
N LYS A 253 -19.91 -21.84 -4.99
CA LYS A 253 -18.74 -21.20 -5.61
C LYS A 253 -18.64 -19.74 -5.22
N ILE A 254 -17.52 -19.38 -4.60
CA ILE A 254 -17.22 -17.99 -4.29
C ILE A 254 -16.96 -17.17 -5.56
N VAL A 255 -17.43 -15.93 -5.55
CA VAL A 255 -17.17 -14.96 -6.61
C VAL A 255 -15.72 -14.50 -6.50
N THR A 256 -14.97 -14.69 -7.58
CA THR A 256 -13.58 -14.24 -7.69
C THR A 256 -13.33 -13.59 -9.04
N LEU A 257 -12.48 -12.56 -9.05
CA LEU A 257 -11.89 -12.05 -10.28
C LEU A 257 -10.49 -12.63 -10.39
N LYS A 258 -10.18 -13.24 -11.54
CA LYS A 258 -8.92 -13.95 -11.75
C LYS A 258 -8.08 -13.19 -12.77
N ALA A 259 -6.95 -12.67 -12.30
CA ALA A 259 -5.95 -12.01 -13.12
C ALA A 259 -5.57 -12.86 -14.34
N SER A 260 -5.42 -12.19 -15.48
CA SER A 260 -4.81 -12.77 -16.68
C SER A 260 -3.29 -12.95 -16.47
N ARG A 261 -2.61 -13.51 -17.47
CA ARG A 261 -1.15 -13.63 -17.42
C ARG A 261 -0.53 -12.24 -17.34
N GLY A 262 0.44 -12.08 -16.44
CA GLY A 262 1.32 -10.92 -16.43
C GLY A 262 2.50 -11.10 -17.38
N TYR A 263 3.37 -10.10 -17.41
CA TYR A 263 4.65 -10.12 -18.09
C TYR A 263 5.77 -10.50 -17.12
N VAL A 264 6.74 -11.29 -17.56
CA VAL A 264 7.98 -11.65 -16.85
C VAL A 264 9.12 -11.43 -17.83
N PHE A 265 10.26 -10.91 -17.37
CA PHE A 265 11.38 -10.61 -18.26
C PHE A 265 12.07 -11.91 -18.77
N PRO A 266 12.39 -12.01 -20.07
CA PRO A 266 12.92 -13.23 -20.67
C PRO A 266 14.27 -13.72 -20.12
N ASP A 267 15.15 -12.81 -19.68
CA ASP A 267 16.49 -13.16 -19.18
C ASP A 267 16.46 -13.98 -17.87
N GLU A 268 15.31 -14.05 -17.21
CA GLU A 268 15.06 -14.83 -16.00
C GLU A 268 14.30 -16.15 -16.28
N GLU A 269 13.96 -16.42 -17.55
CA GLU A 269 13.33 -17.68 -18.00
C GLU A 269 14.35 -18.83 -18.16
N ALA A 270 15.66 -18.56 -18.07
CA ALA A 270 16.72 -19.52 -18.34
C ALA A 270 16.87 -20.63 -17.27
N ASP A 271 16.36 -20.44 -16.05
CA ASP A 271 16.49 -21.38 -14.93
C ASP A 271 15.30 -22.37 -14.82
N GLY A 272 14.97 -23.03 -15.93
CA GLY A 272 14.09 -24.21 -15.91
C GLY A 272 12.65 -23.96 -15.43
N PHE A 273 12.22 -22.71 -15.35
CA PHE A 273 10.83 -22.37 -15.03
C PHE A 273 9.98 -22.67 -16.24
N ASN A 274 9.31 -23.82 -16.21
CA ASN A 274 8.36 -24.22 -17.25
C ASN A 274 7.45 -23.03 -17.62
N GLN A 275 7.31 -22.76 -18.92
CA GLN A 275 6.34 -21.82 -19.53
C GLN A 275 4.87 -22.05 -19.09
N GLY A 276 4.62 -23.06 -18.26
CA GLY A 276 3.35 -23.44 -17.66
C GLY A 276 2.92 -22.55 -16.50
N LYS A 277 2.21 -21.48 -16.83
CA LYS A 277 1.26 -20.75 -15.96
C LYS A 277 1.88 -19.95 -14.81
N TYR A 278 2.70 -18.97 -15.17
CA TYR A 278 2.87 -17.80 -14.30
C TYR A 278 1.51 -17.14 -14.04
N VAL A 279 1.16 -16.98 -12.76
CA VAL A 279 -0.02 -16.23 -12.31
C VAL A 279 0.48 -15.08 -11.43
N PRO A 280 0.18 -13.81 -11.77
CA PRO A 280 0.68 -12.68 -11.02
C PRO A 280 0.04 -12.62 -9.64
N ALA A 281 0.81 -12.26 -8.62
CA ALA A 281 0.27 -11.88 -7.32
C ALA A 281 -0.38 -10.49 -7.43
N ILE A 282 -1.46 -10.25 -6.68
CA ILE A 282 -2.14 -8.95 -6.62
C ILE A 282 -1.59 -8.16 -5.44
N TYR A 283 -0.52 -7.40 -5.69
CA TYR A 283 0.15 -6.57 -4.68
C TYR A 283 -0.64 -5.33 -4.29
N THR A 284 -1.48 -4.83 -5.19
CA THR A 284 -2.37 -3.71 -4.90
C THR A 284 -3.67 -3.81 -5.70
N HIS A 285 -4.72 -3.22 -5.15
CA HIS A 285 -5.96 -2.97 -5.85
C HIS A 285 -6.60 -1.69 -5.33
N CYS A 286 -7.36 -1.02 -6.18
CA CYS A 286 -8.05 0.21 -5.83
C CYS A 286 -9.36 0.33 -6.62
N TYR A 287 -10.43 0.74 -5.95
CA TYR A 287 -11.69 1.07 -6.60
C TYR A 287 -11.62 2.46 -7.22
N ASP A 288 -12.37 2.68 -8.29
CA ASP A 288 -12.70 4.04 -8.69
C ASP A 288 -13.76 4.66 -7.77
N ASP A 289 -14.08 5.93 -8.03
CA ASP A 289 -14.96 6.71 -7.16
C ASP A 289 -16.38 6.14 -7.15
N SER A 290 -16.88 5.66 -8.30
CA SER A 290 -18.18 4.98 -8.37
C SER A 290 -18.19 3.66 -7.61
N GLY A 291 -17.03 2.99 -7.49
CA GLY A 291 -16.90 1.69 -6.86
C GLY A 291 -17.34 0.54 -7.76
N THR A 292 -17.57 0.82 -9.03
CA THR A 292 -18.00 -0.17 -10.02
C THR A 292 -16.82 -0.73 -10.79
N ARG A 293 -15.67 -0.05 -10.77
CA ARG A 293 -14.44 -0.52 -11.41
C ARG A 293 -13.35 -0.73 -10.38
N ILE A 294 -12.53 -1.74 -10.62
CA ILE A 294 -11.40 -2.08 -9.76
C ILE A 294 -10.15 -2.13 -10.62
N PHE A 295 -9.13 -1.37 -10.23
CA PHE A 295 -7.77 -1.55 -10.72
C PHE A 295 -7.05 -2.59 -9.87
N THR A 296 -6.27 -3.46 -10.50
CA THR A 296 -5.35 -4.39 -9.83
C THR A 296 -3.98 -4.30 -10.46
N ALA A 297 -2.94 -4.35 -9.64
CA ALA A 297 -1.58 -4.49 -10.11
C ALA A 297 -0.75 -5.42 -9.23
N GLY A 298 0.31 -5.95 -9.83
CA GLY A 298 1.32 -6.72 -9.12
C GLY A 298 2.31 -7.34 -10.07
N GLY A 299 2.74 -8.57 -9.78
CA GLY A 299 3.86 -9.18 -10.47
C GLY A 299 4.21 -10.53 -9.87
N PRO A 300 5.40 -11.05 -10.18
CA PRO A 300 5.75 -12.40 -9.81
C PRO A 300 6.06 -12.51 -8.32
N LEU A 301 5.55 -13.59 -7.72
CA LEU A 301 5.72 -13.87 -6.30
C LEU A 301 7.12 -14.38 -5.93
N PRO A 302 7.75 -15.27 -6.73
CA PRO A 302 9.13 -15.67 -6.47
C PRO A 302 10.07 -14.47 -6.52
N ALA A 303 10.90 -14.31 -5.50
CA ALA A 303 11.86 -13.21 -5.38
C ALA A 303 12.85 -13.05 -6.55
N PRO A 304 13.32 -14.11 -7.25
CA PRO A 304 14.25 -13.93 -8.37
C PRO A 304 13.56 -13.50 -9.67
N LEU A 305 12.23 -13.44 -9.70
CA LEU A 305 11.49 -13.07 -10.90
C LEU A 305 11.13 -11.58 -10.88
N VAL A 306 11.27 -10.95 -12.04
CA VAL A 306 10.97 -9.56 -12.33
C VAL A 306 9.91 -9.53 -13.42
N GLY A 307 8.89 -8.73 -13.21
CA GLY A 307 7.74 -8.68 -14.10
C GLY A 307 6.63 -7.84 -13.52
N ASN A 308 5.57 -7.67 -14.31
CA ASN A 308 4.46 -6.81 -13.94
C ASN A 308 3.13 -7.33 -14.46
N TYR A 309 2.08 -6.93 -13.77
CA TYR A 309 0.70 -7.13 -14.15
C TYR A 309 -0.09 -5.87 -13.79
N ALA A 310 -0.97 -5.45 -14.70
CA ALA A 310 -1.97 -4.43 -14.46
C ALA A 310 -3.27 -4.87 -15.16
N GLY A 311 -4.39 -4.72 -14.46
CA GLY A 311 -5.71 -5.08 -14.96
C GLY A 311 -6.77 -4.12 -14.44
N LEU A 312 -7.75 -3.82 -15.28
CA LEU A 312 -8.91 -3.00 -14.93
C LEU A 312 -10.17 -3.85 -15.12
N TRP A 313 -10.90 -4.05 -14.03
CA TRP A 313 -12.18 -4.77 -13.98
C TRP A 313 -13.32 -3.76 -14.12
N GLN A 314 -14.29 -4.05 -14.98
CA GLN A 314 -15.46 -3.21 -15.28
C GLN A 314 -16.73 -4.03 -15.32
#